data_AF-A0A0G2URP8-F1
#
_entry.id   AF-A0A0G2URP8-F1
#
_cell.length_a   1.000
_cell.length_b   1.000
_cell.length_c   1.000
_cell.angle_alpha   90.00
_cell.angle_beta   90.00
_cell.angle_gamma   90.00
#
_symmetry.space_group_name_H-M   'P 1'
#
loop_
_entity.id
_entity.type
_entity.pdbx_description
1 polymer ?
#
loop_
_entity_poly.entity_id
_entity_poly.type
_entity_poly.pdbx_seq_one_letter_code
_entity_poly.pdbx_strand_id
1 'polypeptide(L)'
;GGRGWESGGEDPFLTGVLAEETVSGIQSQGVIATAKHYILNDQELNRHTGSSDVDDRTLHEIYLWPFARAIEAGVASIMCSYNQANGTFACENDYLLNTVLKGELGFKGFVQSDWSATMSTVNSANHGLDMTDAW
;
A
#
# COMPACT_ATOMS: atom_id res chain seq x y z
N GLY A 1 -15.38 -6.10 3.90
CA GLY A 1 -15.17 -5.66 2.50
C GLY A 1 -15.46 -6.77 1.50
N GLY A 2 -15.72 -6.42 0.23
CA GLY A 2 -15.92 -7.38 -0.86
C GLY A 2 -14.65 -8.14 -1.30
N ARG A 3 -13.48 -7.65 -0.87
CA ARG A 3 -12.15 -8.24 -1.11
C ARG A 3 -11.46 -8.73 0.17
N GLY A 4 -12.20 -8.86 1.28
CA GLY A 4 -11.62 -9.32 2.55
C GLY A 4 -10.97 -10.71 2.45
N TRP A 5 -11.48 -11.57 1.56
CA TRP A 5 -10.96 -12.91 1.30
C TRP A 5 -9.59 -12.93 0.58
N GLU A 6 -9.17 -11.82 -0.05
CA GLU A 6 -7.84 -11.70 -0.67
C GLU A 6 -6.76 -11.27 0.35
N SER A 7 -7.17 -10.82 1.53
CA SER A 7 -6.28 -10.35 2.60
C SER A 7 -5.95 -11.48 3.59
N GLY A 8 -5.01 -11.24 4.51
CA GLY A 8 -4.59 -12.23 5.52
C GLY A 8 -5.52 -12.40 6.73
N GLY A 9 -6.66 -11.70 6.77
CA GLY A 9 -7.56 -11.64 7.92
C GLY A 9 -7.53 -10.27 8.63
N GLU A 10 -8.15 -10.18 9.80
CA GLU A 10 -8.28 -8.92 10.56
C GLU A 10 -7.09 -8.65 11.51
N ASP A 11 -6.33 -9.68 11.88
CA ASP A 11 -5.22 -9.54 12.80
C ASP A 11 -3.97 -9.02 12.07
N PRO A 12 -3.43 -7.85 12.46
CA PRO A 12 -2.28 -7.25 11.79
C PRO A 12 -1.02 -8.11 11.94
N PHE A 13 -0.83 -8.77 13.09
CA PHE A 13 0.33 -9.61 13.33
C PHE A 13 0.35 -10.82 12.39
N LEU A 14 -0.74 -11.59 12.35
CA LEU A 14 -0.92 -12.74 11.47
C LEU A 14 -0.76 -12.33 10.01
N THR A 15 -1.42 -11.25 9.59
CA THR A 15 -1.32 -10.75 8.21
C THR A 15 0.12 -10.34 7.88
N GLY A 16 0.85 -9.76 8.84
CA GLY A 16 2.26 -9.42 8.68
C GLY A 16 3.17 -10.65 8.51
N VAL A 17 2.98 -11.71 9.31
CA VAL A 17 3.70 -12.98 9.13
C VAL A 17 3.41 -13.58 7.76
N LEU A 18 2.14 -13.58 7.33
CA LEU A 18 1.75 -14.06 6.00
C LEU A 18 2.41 -13.23 4.89
N ALA A 19 2.48 -11.92 5.04
CA ALA A 19 3.11 -11.03 4.07
C ALA A 19 4.61 -11.31 3.94
N GLU A 20 5.33 -11.42 5.05
CA GLU A 20 6.77 -11.73 5.08
C GLU A 20 7.11 -13.07 4.43
N GLU A 21 6.40 -14.14 4.81
CA GLU A 21 6.63 -15.49 4.27
C GLU A 21 6.27 -15.56 2.77
N THR A 22 5.20 -14.86 2.36
CA THR A 22 4.78 -14.82 0.95
C THR A 22 5.79 -14.06 0.09
N VAL A 23 6.25 -12.88 0.54
CA VAL A 23 7.26 -12.09 -0.15
C VAL A 23 8.56 -12.88 -0.27
N SER A 24 9.03 -13.47 0.83
CA SER A 24 10.26 -14.28 0.85
C SER A 24 10.15 -15.47 -0.11
N GLY A 25 9.00 -16.17 -0.10
CA GLY A 25 8.73 -17.29 -1.00
C GLY A 25 8.77 -16.89 -2.47
N ILE A 26 8.05 -15.84 -2.86
CA ILE A 26 8.01 -15.35 -4.26
C ILE A 26 9.40 -14.89 -4.69
N GLN A 27 10.04 -14.03 -3.90
CA GLN A 27 11.30 -13.40 -4.31
C GLN A 27 12.50 -14.35 -4.26
N SER A 28 12.43 -15.45 -3.49
CA SER A 28 13.42 -16.53 -3.56
C SER A 28 13.53 -17.17 -4.95
N GLN A 29 12.48 -17.03 -5.78
CA GLN A 29 12.45 -17.54 -7.15
C GLN A 29 12.93 -16.50 -8.19
N GLY A 30 13.43 -15.34 -7.75
CA GLY A 30 13.84 -14.25 -8.63
C GLY A 30 12.67 -13.50 -9.28
N VAL A 31 11.46 -13.58 -8.70
CA VAL A 31 10.25 -12.91 -9.16
C VAL A 31 9.93 -11.72 -8.24
N ILE A 32 9.50 -10.59 -8.81
CA ILE A 32 9.08 -9.42 -8.02
C ILE A 32 7.74 -9.69 -7.34
N ALA A 33 7.69 -9.51 -6.02
CA ALA A 33 6.44 -9.46 -5.27
C ALA A 33 5.94 -8.00 -5.17
N THR A 34 4.61 -7.83 -5.15
CA THR A 34 3.95 -6.53 -4.97
C THR A 34 2.98 -6.60 -3.79
N ALA A 35 3.28 -5.90 -2.69
CA ALA A 35 2.37 -5.79 -1.55
C ALA A 35 1.26 -4.78 -1.87
N LYS A 36 -0.01 -5.14 -1.61
CA LYS A 36 -1.19 -4.35 -1.99
C LYS A 36 -2.36 -4.52 -1.01
N HIS A 37 -3.26 -3.55 -0.90
CA HIS A 37 -3.27 -2.22 -1.55
C HIS A 37 -2.90 -1.18 -0.49
N TYR A 38 -1.89 -0.37 -0.74
CA TYR A 38 -1.36 0.63 0.18
C TYR A 38 -2.13 1.96 0.01
N ILE A 39 -3.07 2.35 0.86
CA ILE A 39 -3.51 1.72 2.11
C ILE A 39 -4.98 2.09 2.41
N LEU A 40 -5.58 1.46 3.42
CA LEU A 40 -6.95 1.74 3.91
C LEU A 40 -8.07 1.45 2.90
N ASN A 41 -7.87 0.45 2.03
CA ASN A 41 -8.84 0.03 1.02
C ASN A 41 -9.73 -1.13 1.50
N ASP A 42 -10.44 -0.93 2.61
CA ASP A 42 -11.14 -2.01 3.34
C ASP A 42 -12.60 -2.24 2.89
N GLN A 43 -13.11 -1.42 1.96
CA GLN A 43 -14.43 -1.55 1.37
C GLN A 43 -14.43 -1.32 -0.15
N GLU A 44 -15.29 -2.06 -0.86
CA GLU A 44 -15.41 -1.92 -2.32
C GLU A 44 -16.33 -0.77 -2.72
N LEU A 45 -17.33 -0.46 -1.88
CA LEU A 45 -18.27 0.60 -2.16
C LEU A 45 -17.53 1.93 -2.20
N ASN A 46 -17.63 2.64 -3.32
CA ASN A 46 -16.99 3.94 -3.56
C ASN A 46 -15.47 3.94 -3.39
N ARG A 47 -14.78 2.81 -3.63
CA ARG A 47 -13.31 2.74 -3.47
C ARG A 47 -12.52 3.75 -4.31
N HIS A 48 -13.10 4.29 -5.39
CA HIS A 48 -12.49 5.31 -6.26
C HIS A 48 -12.78 6.76 -5.84
N THR A 49 -13.61 6.98 -4.82
CA THR A 49 -14.06 8.33 -4.43
C THR A 49 -14.16 8.55 -2.93
N GLY A 50 -14.25 7.49 -2.13
CA GLY A 50 -14.33 7.54 -0.68
C GLY A 50 -12.98 7.86 -0.03
N SER A 51 -13.05 8.47 1.15
CA SER A 51 -11.91 8.67 2.04
C SER A 51 -12.01 7.77 3.24
N SER A 52 -10.90 7.10 3.56
CA SER A 52 -10.70 6.37 4.80
C SER A 52 -9.92 7.27 5.74
N ASP A 53 -10.59 7.78 6.77
CA ASP A 53 -10.01 8.75 7.68
C ASP A 53 -9.70 8.09 9.03
N VAL A 54 -8.42 8.02 9.38
CA VAL A 54 -7.92 7.32 10.56
C VAL A 54 -6.88 8.18 11.28
N ASP A 55 -6.80 8.02 12.60
CA ASP A 55 -5.74 8.62 13.40
C ASP A 55 -4.39 7.91 13.16
N ASP A 56 -3.32 8.62 13.50
CA ASP A 56 -1.94 8.18 13.28
C ASP A 56 -1.64 6.82 13.95
N ARG A 57 -2.14 6.62 15.17
CA ARG A 57 -1.90 5.38 15.91
C ARG A 57 -2.59 4.20 15.24
N THR A 58 -3.85 4.37 14.84
CA THR A 58 -4.59 3.34 14.11
C THR A 58 -3.93 3.01 12.76
N LEU A 59 -3.48 4.02 12.03
CA LEU A 59 -2.72 3.83 10.79
C LEU A 59 -1.49 2.95 11.01
N HIS A 60 -0.67 3.28 12.02
CA HIS A 60 0.59 2.60 12.31
C HIS A 60 0.44 1.22 12.93
N GLU A 61 -0.42 1.07 13.94
CA GLU A 61 -0.54 -0.18 14.70
C GLU A 61 -1.35 -1.25 13.95
N ILE A 62 -2.32 -0.84 13.11
CA ILE A 62 -3.23 -1.79 12.44
C ILE A 62 -2.89 -1.94 10.97
N TYR A 63 -2.94 -0.84 10.21
CA TYR A 63 -2.94 -0.93 8.75
C TYR A 63 -1.54 -1.01 8.15
N LEU A 64 -0.56 -0.33 8.74
CA LEU A 64 0.83 -0.33 8.24
C LEU A 64 1.60 -1.58 8.64
N TRP A 65 1.22 -2.25 9.74
CA TRP A 65 1.97 -3.37 10.29
C TRP A 65 2.27 -4.47 9.26
N PRO A 66 1.30 -4.94 8.43
CA PRO A 66 1.61 -5.95 7.42
C PRO A 66 2.56 -5.46 6.32
N PHE A 67 2.51 -4.17 5.96
CA PHE A 67 3.43 -3.58 4.99
C PHE A 67 4.83 -3.44 5.56
N ALA A 68 4.98 -3.10 6.85
CA ALA A 68 6.27 -3.08 7.51
C ALA A 68 6.95 -4.46 7.44
N ARG A 69 6.21 -5.54 7.70
CA ARG A 69 6.72 -6.93 7.57
C ARG A 69 7.08 -7.28 6.13
N ALA A 70 6.27 -6.86 5.15
CA ALA A 70 6.61 -7.04 3.74
C ALA A 70 7.90 -6.31 3.33
N ILE A 71 8.13 -5.09 3.86
CA ILE A 71 9.33 -4.30 3.61
C ILE A 71 10.57 -4.93 4.26
N GLU A 72 10.45 -5.42 5.49
CA GLU A 72 11.52 -6.17 6.17
C GLU A 72 11.91 -7.45 5.40
N ALA A 73 10.94 -8.12 4.79
CA ALA A 73 11.16 -9.25 3.87
C ALA A 73 11.76 -8.84 2.51
N GLY A 74 11.94 -7.53 2.27
CA GLY A 74 12.57 -6.97 1.08
C GLY A 74 11.64 -6.89 -0.13
N VAL A 75 10.32 -6.73 0.05
CA VAL A 75 9.37 -6.60 -1.07
C VAL A 75 9.85 -5.56 -2.10
N ALA A 76 9.82 -5.92 -3.38
CA ALA A 76 10.37 -5.08 -4.44
C ALA A 76 9.40 -4.01 -4.95
N SER A 77 8.08 -4.22 -4.83
CA SER A 77 7.05 -3.28 -5.26
C SER A 77 5.92 -3.14 -4.22
N ILE A 78 5.34 -1.96 -4.14
CA ILE A 78 4.10 -1.69 -3.39
C ILE A 78 3.09 -1.04 -4.33
N MET A 79 1.84 -1.50 -4.28
CA MET A 79 0.75 -0.93 -5.08
C MET A 79 -0.10 0.00 -4.22
N CYS A 80 -0.16 1.29 -4.55
CA CYS A 80 -1.02 2.24 -3.85
C CYS A 80 -2.51 2.03 -4.19
N SER A 81 -3.40 2.32 -3.25
CA SER A 81 -4.84 2.05 -3.36
C SER A 81 -5.62 3.11 -4.14
N TYR A 82 -6.86 2.80 -4.47
CA TYR A 82 -7.79 3.73 -5.12
C TYR A 82 -8.30 4.85 -4.23
N ASN A 83 -8.51 4.56 -2.94
CA ASN A 83 -9.24 5.44 -2.04
C ASN A 83 -8.40 6.66 -1.65
N GLN A 84 -9.09 7.66 -1.11
CA GLN A 84 -8.43 8.71 -0.35
C GLN A 84 -8.11 8.21 1.05
N ALA A 85 -7.05 8.77 1.63
CA ALA A 85 -6.70 8.61 3.03
C ALA A 85 -6.56 10.02 3.64
N ASN A 86 -7.38 10.32 4.64
CA ASN A 86 -7.47 11.66 5.23
C ASN A 86 -7.64 12.78 4.15
N GLY A 87 -8.48 12.52 3.14
CA GLY A 87 -8.87 13.47 2.10
C GLY A 87 -7.91 13.61 0.91
N THR A 88 -6.86 12.79 0.80
CA THR A 88 -5.94 12.79 -0.35
C THR A 88 -5.82 11.38 -0.94
N PHE A 89 -5.90 11.25 -2.27
CA PHE A 89 -5.78 9.95 -2.95
C PHE A 89 -4.45 9.27 -2.63
N ALA A 90 -4.48 7.98 -2.31
CA ALA A 90 -3.29 7.26 -1.82
C ALA A 90 -2.10 7.32 -2.79
N CYS A 91 -2.35 7.28 -4.11
CA CYS A 91 -1.31 7.38 -5.15
C CYS A 91 -0.79 8.81 -5.42
N GLU A 92 -1.18 9.81 -4.63
CA GLU A 92 -0.62 11.18 -4.67
C GLU A 92 -0.48 11.78 -3.27
N ASN A 93 -0.51 10.94 -2.23
CA ASN A 93 -0.41 11.37 -0.84
C ASN A 93 1.06 11.38 -0.38
N ASP A 94 1.65 12.57 -0.34
CA ASP A 94 3.07 12.78 0.00
C ASP A 94 3.43 12.27 1.40
N TYR A 95 2.51 12.44 2.35
CA TYR A 95 2.70 11.92 3.71
C TYR A 95 2.79 10.39 3.68
N LEU A 96 1.85 9.71 3.03
CA LEU A 96 1.86 8.25 3.00
C LEU A 96 3.04 7.68 2.21
N LEU A 97 3.32 8.20 1.01
CA LEU A 97 4.31 7.61 0.11
C LEU A 97 5.74 8.03 0.44
N ASN A 98 6.00 9.33 0.63
CA ASN A 98 7.36 9.81 0.87
C ASN A 98 7.72 9.81 2.35
N THR A 99 6.82 10.28 3.23
CA THR A 99 7.13 10.40 4.67
C THR A 99 7.06 9.03 5.36
N VAL A 100 5.91 8.36 5.33
CA VAL A 100 5.70 7.09 6.04
C VAL A 100 6.40 5.94 5.30
N LEU A 101 6.03 5.67 4.04
CA LEU A 101 6.49 4.47 3.35
C LEU A 101 8.00 4.50 3.05
N LYS A 102 8.47 5.53 2.36
CA LYS A 102 9.89 5.65 1.95
C LYS A 102 10.80 6.16 3.08
N GLY A 103 10.28 7.03 3.94
CA GLY A 103 11.00 7.63 5.07
C GLY A 103 11.03 6.72 6.29
N GLU A 104 9.89 6.57 6.98
CA GLU A 104 9.79 5.88 8.27
C GLU A 104 9.98 4.37 8.16
N LEU A 105 9.25 3.71 7.24
CA LEU A 105 9.37 2.27 7.00
C LEU A 105 10.59 1.91 6.15
N GLY A 106 11.24 2.92 5.54
CA GLY A 106 12.48 2.74 4.82
C GLY A 106 12.37 1.94 3.52
N PHE A 107 11.18 1.85 2.91
CA PHE A 107 10.97 1.12 1.65
C PHE A 107 11.93 1.59 0.54
N LYS A 108 12.59 0.62 -0.12
CA LYS A 108 13.61 0.88 -1.17
C LYS A 108 13.20 0.44 -2.58
N GLY A 109 12.02 -0.15 -2.72
CA GLY A 109 11.46 -0.55 -4.00
C GLY A 109 10.79 0.62 -4.73
N PHE A 110 9.86 0.28 -5.63
CA PHE A 110 9.07 1.26 -6.36
C PHE A 110 7.58 1.15 -6.02
N VAL A 111 6.87 2.27 -6.09
CA VAL A 111 5.42 2.35 -5.90
C VAL A 111 4.73 2.37 -7.27
N GLN A 112 3.86 1.40 -7.51
CA GLN A 112 2.97 1.38 -8.67
C GLN A 112 1.54 1.78 -8.27
N SER A 113 0.77 2.33 -9.20
CA SER A 113 -0.64 2.58 -8.95
C SER A 113 -1.45 1.28 -9.01
N ASP A 114 -2.55 1.19 -8.27
CA ASP A 114 -3.64 0.31 -8.72
C ASP A 114 -4.12 0.80 -10.10
N TRP A 115 -4.81 -0.05 -10.84
CA TRP A 115 -5.10 0.15 -12.24
C TRP A 115 -5.93 1.42 -12.49
N SER A 116 -5.33 2.43 -13.12
CA SER A 116 -5.92 3.77 -13.31
C SER A 116 -6.20 4.55 -12.01
N ALA A 117 -5.44 4.29 -10.94
CA ALA A 117 -5.52 5.03 -9.67
C ALA A 117 -4.67 6.32 -9.63
N THR A 118 -4.00 6.67 -10.73
CA THR A 118 -3.24 7.93 -10.84
C THR A 118 -4.21 9.08 -11.11
N MET A 119 -4.35 10.01 -10.16
CA MET A 119 -5.36 11.09 -10.21
C MET A 119 -4.80 12.44 -10.66
N SER A 120 -3.48 12.57 -10.75
CA SER A 120 -2.83 13.78 -11.25
C SER A 120 -1.51 13.45 -11.94
N THR A 121 -1.05 14.35 -12.81
CA THR A 121 0.27 14.20 -13.43
C THR A 121 1.39 14.62 -12.48
N VAL A 122 1.29 15.84 -11.93
CA VAL A 122 2.38 16.46 -11.16
C VAL A 122 2.44 15.95 -9.73
N ASN A 123 1.29 15.91 -9.03
CA ASN A 123 1.31 15.53 -7.61
C ASN A 123 1.64 14.04 -7.47
N SER A 124 1.03 13.14 -8.25
CA SER A 124 1.42 11.72 -8.21
C SER A 124 2.92 11.52 -8.41
N ALA A 125 3.52 12.13 -9.43
CA ALA A 125 4.96 12.00 -9.69
C ALA A 125 5.84 12.58 -8.57
N ASN A 126 5.53 13.78 -8.08
CA ASN A 126 6.35 14.44 -7.05
C ASN A 126 6.14 13.85 -5.65
N HIS A 127 4.96 13.30 -5.37
CA HIS A 127 4.59 12.77 -4.06
C HIS A 127 4.88 11.27 -3.94
N GLY A 128 5.72 10.71 -4.81
CA GLY A 128 6.34 9.40 -4.59
C GLY A 128 5.70 8.23 -5.33
N LEU A 129 4.81 8.45 -6.31
CA LEU A 129 4.43 7.40 -7.26
C LEU A 129 5.55 7.21 -8.29
N ASP A 130 6.00 5.97 -8.49
CA ASP A 130 7.14 5.66 -9.37
C ASP A 130 6.69 5.04 -10.70
N MET A 131 5.52 4.40 -10.74
CA MET A 131 4.97 3.73 -11.93
C MET A 131 3.45 3.94 -12.04
N THR A 132 3.02 4.48 -13.18
CA THR A 132 1.59 4.58 -13.52
C THR A 132 1.17 3.32 -14.27
N ASP A 133 0.28 2.54 -13.65
CA ASP A 133 -0.39 1.41 -14.29
C ASP A 133 -1.73 1.88 -14.85
N ALA A 134 -1.79 2.04 -16.17
CA ALA A 134 -2.97 2.42 -16.92
C ALA A 134 -2.94 1.75 -18.31
N TRP A 135 -4.11 1.73 -18.98
CA TRP A 135 -4.21 1.32 -20.39
C TRP A 135 -3.52 2.31 -21.32
#